data_AF-A0A3B8ZB31-F1
#
_entry.id   AF-A0A3B8ZB31-F1
#
_cell.length_a   1.000
_cell.length_b   1.000
_cell.length_c   1.000
_cell.angle_alpha   90.00
_cell.angle_beta   90.00
_cell.angle_gamma   90.00
#
_symmetry.space_group_name_H-M   'P 1'
#
loop_
_entity.id
_entity.type
_entity.pdbx_description
1 polymer ?
#
loop_
_entity_poly.entity_id
_entity_poly.type
_entity_poly.pdbx_seq_one_letter_code
_entity_poly.pdbx_strand_id
1 'polypeptide(L)'
;MTHDGSNVRLNGILDWVYQEELYGRGNFTGHWWSPDGRYLAYLQIDQSQVPEYLIVNGDGVSQTIERTRYPKAGQPMASVAVRVIDIDAGNDRQIDLGDWPANDRLIGRVSWSPQNQLVLQVLNRVQNRQELLVIDPETSQRQSLLIEQTDGFLEIRGTPEFLSNGDFLWLSDL
;
A
#
# COMPACT_ATOMS: atom_id res chain seq x y z
N MET A 1 -14.97 -1.80 -11.85
CA MET A 1 -13.94 -2.83 -11.60
C MET A 1 -14.20 -3.57 -10.29
N THR A 2 -14.22 -2.90 -9.12
CA THR A 2 -14.54 -3.59 -7.86
C THR A 2 -16.02 -3.53 -7.51
N HIS A 3 -16.53 -4.54 -6.82
CA HIS A 3 -17.96 -4.63 -6.41
C HIS A 3 -18.16 -4.80 -4.90
N ASP A 4 -17.08 -4.94 -4.12
CA ASP A 4 -17.09 -5.21 -2.68
C ASP A 4 -16.74 -3.97 -1.82
N GLY A 5 -16.65 -2.79 -2.45
CA GLY A 5 -16.36 -1.53 -1.76
C GLY A 5 -17.41 -1.21 -0.71
N SER A 6 -16.98 -0.78 0.47
CA SER A 6 -17.85 -0.38 1.57
C SER A 6 -17.17 0.68 2.45
N ASN A 7 -17.85 1.12 3.51
CA ASN A 7 -17.24 2.00 4.51
C ASN A 7 -16.04 1.37 5.25
N VAL A 8 -15.86 0.05 5.17
CA VAL A 8 -14.75 -0.68 5.80
C VAL A 8 -13.82 -1.35 4.81
N ARG A 9 -14.15 -1.34 3.52
CA ARG A 9 -13.37 -1.95 2.46
C ARG A 9 -13.11 -0.94 1.36
N LEU A 10 -11.87 -0.50 1.28
CA LEU A 10 -11.41 0.54 0.38
C LEU A 10 -10.63 -0.11 -0.76
N ASN A 11 -10.99 0.21 -2.00
CA ASN A 11 -10.36 -0.32 -3.19
C ASN A 11 -9.76 0.84 -3.99
N GLY A 12 -8.44 0.86 -4.17
CA GLY A 12 -7.75 1.89 -4.96
C GLY A 12 -7.71 3.27 -4.31
N ILE A 13 -8.09 3.36 -3.04
CA ILE A 13 -8.07 4.58 -2.23
C ILE A 13 -7.45 4.27 -0.86
N LEU A 14 -6.61 5.18 -0.37
CA LEU A 14 -5.90 5.02 0.89
C LEU A 14 -6.82 5.30 2.10
N ASP A 15 -6.61 4.57 3.19
CA ASP A 15 -7.22 4.89 4.48
C ASP A 15 -6.48 6.04 5.18
N TRP A 16 -6.96 6.43 6.36
CA TRP A 16 -6.36 7.56 7.10
C TRP A 16 -4.89 7.33 7.44
N VAL A 17 -4.50 6.12 7.87
CA VAL A 17 -3.11 5.81 8.24
C VAL A 17 -2.20 5.89 7.02
N TYR A 18 -2.63 5.33 5.89
CA TYR A 18 -1.86 5.41 4.66
C TYR A 18 -1.70 6.85 4.15
N GLN A 19 -2.74 7.66 4.24
CA GLN A 19 -2.66 9.07 3.85
C GLN A 19 -1.70 9.85 4.75
N GLU A 20 -1.88 9.77 6.07
CA GLU A 20 -1.19 10.65 7.00
C GLU A 20 0.25 10.21 7.27
N GLU A 21 0.49 8.89 7.36
CA GLU A 21 1.76 8.36 7.86
C GLU A 21 2.66 7.77 6.76
N LEU A 22 2.10 7.37 5.61
CA LEU A 22 2.85 6.61 4.58
C LEU A 22 2.99 7.37 3.25
N TYR A 23 1.91 7.95 2.73
CA TYR A 23 1.84 8.49 1.36
C TYR A 23 1.70 10.02 1.29
N GLY A 24 1.59 10.67 2.44
CA GLY A 24 1.51 12.12 2.56
C GLY A 24 0.07 12.64 2.62
N ARG A 25 -0.19 13.51 3.60
CA ARG A 25 -1.51 14.09 3.87
C ARG A 25 -2.16 14.66 2.61
N GLY A 26 -3.41 14.28 2.38
CA GLY A 26 -4.20 14.73 1.22
C GLY A 26 -3.96 13.94 -0.07
N ASN A 27 -3.06 12.95 -0.05
CA ASN A 27 -2.94 11.98 -1.14
C ASN A 27 -3.82 10.77 -0.88
N PHE A 28 -4.92 10.65 -1.64
CA PHE A 28 -5.87 9.55 -1.50
C PHE A 28 -5.58 8.38 -2.46
N THR A 29 -4.63 8.53 -3.38
CA THR A 29 -4.40 7.56 -4.46
C THR A 29 -3.83 6.25 -3.93
N GLY A 30 -4.62 5.19 -4.00
CA GLY A 30 -4.22 3.83 -3.69
C GLY A 30 -4.14 2.93 -4.92
N HIS A 31 -3.90 3.50 -6.09
CA HIS A 31 -3.83 2.78 -7.37
C HIS A 31 -2.77 3.37 -8.32
N TRP A 32 -2.17 2.52 -9.16
CA TRP A 32 -1.03 2.87 -10.02
C TRP A 32 -1.11 2.13 -11.35
N TRP A 33 -1.13 2.89 -12.44
CA TRP A 33 -1.10 2.38 -13.80
C TRP A 33 0.30 1.90 -14.18
N SER A 34 0.35 0.75 -14.86
CA SER A 34 1.54 0.32 -15.60
C SER A 34 1.88 1.32 -16.73
N PRO A 35 3.15 1.44 -17.13
CA PRO A 35 3.59 2.37 -18.16
C PRO A 35 2.86 2.24 -19.50
N ASP A 36 2.50 1.01 -19.89
CA ASP A 36 1.75 0.74 -21.12
C ASP A 36 0.22 0.88 -20.96
N GLY A 37 -0.26 1.11 -19.73
CA GLY A 37 -1.68 1.24 -19.41
C GLY A 37 -2.46 -0.08 -19.40
N ARG A 38 -1.82 -1.23 -19.57
CA ARG A 38 -2.51 -2.54 -19.62
C ARG A 38 -2.96 -3.00 -18.25
N TYR A 39 -2.14 -2.76 -17.23
CA TYR A 39 -2.40 -3.15 -15.85
C TYR A 39 -2.66 -1.95 -14.95
N LEU A 40 -3.57 -2.16 -13.99
CA LEU A 40 -3.77 -1.26 -12.85
C LEU A 40 -3.52 -2.05 -11.56
N ALA A 41 -2.50 -1.65 -10.81
CA ALA A 41 -2.27 -2.14 -9.46
C ALA A 41 -3.04 -1.27 -8.47
N TYR A 42 -3.60 -1.86 -7.42
CA TYR A 42 -4.30 -1.11 -6.40
C TYR A 42 -4.24 -1.79 -5.03
N LEU A 43 -4.31 -0.98 -3.97
CA LEU A 43 -4.48 -1.49 -2.61
C LEU A 43 -5.95 -1.77 -2.35
N GLN A 44 -6.23 -2.96 -1.82
CA GLN A 44 -7.47 -3.27 -1.14
C GLN A 44 -7.21 -3.24 0.36
N ILE A 45 -7.78 -2.25 1.04
CA ILE A 45 -7.59 -2.03 2.48
C ILE A 45 -8.90 -2.40 3.21
N ASP A 46 -8.81 -3.34 4.15
CA ASP A 46 -9.92 -3.73 5.02
C ASP A 46 -9.68 -3.19 6.43
N GLN A 47 -10.44 -2.17 6.78
CA GLN A 47 -10.40 -1.46 8.05
C GLN A 47 -11.51 -1.93 9.02
N SER A 48 -12.15 -3.07 8.78
CA SER A 48 -13.24 -3.59 9.64
C SER A 48 -12.80 -3.85 11.08
N GLN A 49 -11.54 -4.24 11.29
CA GLN A 49 -10.94 -4.50 12.61
C GLN A 49 -10.41 -3.22 13.29
N VAL A 50 -10.36 -2.09 12.57
CA VAL A 50 -9.87 -0.82 13.12
C VAL A 50 -10.95 -0.19 13.99
N PRO A 51 -10.67 0.17 15.26
CA PRO A 51 -11.63 0.82 16.13
C PRO A 51 -12.15 2.15 15.57
N GLU A 52 -13.44 2.44 15.79
CA GLU A 52 -13.98 3.77 15.53
C GLU A 52 -13.58 4.74 16.63
N TYR A 53 -13.21 5.95 16.22
CA TYR A 53 -12.97 7.10 17.06
C TYR A 53 -13.96 8.21 16.69
N LEU A 54 -14.55 8.83 17.71
CA LEU A 54 -15.55 9.87 17.54
C LEU A 54 -14.90 11.23 17.72
N ILE A 55 -15.00 12.08 16.70
CA ILE A 55 -14.57 13.46 16.73
C ILE A 55 -15.83 14.33 16.85
N VAL A 56 -15.93 15.10 17.93
CA VAL A 56 -17.02 16.05 18.12
C VAL A 56 -16.59 17.37 17.52
N ASN A 57 -17.18 17.70 16.38
CA ASN A 57 -17.00 18.98 15.71
C ASN A 57 -18.13 19.92 16.15
N GLY A 58 -17.80 21.16 16.50
CA GLY A 58 -18.80 22.15 16.87
C GLY A 58 -18.39 23.54 16.42
N ASP A 59 -19.36 24.29 15.90
CA ASP A 59 -19.21 25.69 15.49
C ASP A 59 -19.70 26.68 16.56
N GLY A 60 -19.99 26.18 17.77
CA GLY A 60 -20.55 26.95 18.89
C GLY A 60 -22.08 27.08 18.87
N VAL A 61 -22.75 26.64 17.81
CA VAL A 61 -24.23 26.66 17.67
C VAL A 61 -24.78 25.25 17.54
N SER A 62 -24.06 24.39 16.82
CA SER A 62 -24.41 22.99 16.59
C SER A 62 -23.21 22.08 16.84
N GLN A 63 -23.50 20.80 17.06
CA GLN A 63 -22.47 19.76 17.18
C GLN A 63 -22.76 18.67 16.16
N THR A 64 -21.70 18.20 15.50
CA THR A 64 -21.72 17.04 14.61
C THR A 64 -20.70 16.02 15.09
N ILE A 65 -21.04 14.75 15.00
CA ILE A 65 -20.13 13.66 15.33
C ILE A 65 -19.57 13.11 14.02
N GLU A 66 -18.27 13.27 13.84
CA GLU A 66 -17.51 12.58 12.81
C GLU A 66 -17.02 11.23 13.37
N ARG A 67 -17.18 10.17 12.57
CA ARG A 67 -16.71 8.82 12.91
C ARG A 67 -15.54 8.47 12.01
N THR A 68 -14.38 8.27 12.61
CA THR A 68 -13.15 7.97 11.88
C THR A 68 -12.53 6.69 12.43
N ARG A 69 -12.09 5.81 11.54
CA ARG A 69 -11.36 4.60 11.95
C ARG A 69 -9.92 4.98 12.23
N TYR A 70 -9.51 4.80 13.49
CA TYR A 70 -8.23 5.28 13.98
C TYR A 70 -7.60 4.23 14.89
N PRO A 71 -6.56 3.51 14.42
CA PRO A 71 -5.87 2.54 15.27
C PRO A 71 -4.92 3.30 16.20
N LYS A 72 -5.19 3.29 17.50
CA LYS A 72 -4.20 3.73 18.49
C LYS A 72 -3.04 2.73 18.56
N ALA A 73 -1.90 3.18 19.11
CA ALA A 73 -0.75 2.31 19.33
C ALA A 73 -1.16 0.99 20.02
N GLY A 74 -0.70 -0.13 19.46
CA GLY A 74 -1.03 -1.49 19.93
C GLY A 74 -2.39 -2.04 19.51
N GLN A 75 -3.29 -1.24 18.93
CA GLN A 75 -4.58 -1.72 18.43
C GLN A 75 -4.46 -2.38 17.05
N PRO A 76 -5.46 -3.17 16.61
CA PRO A 76 -5.45 -3.77 15.27
C PRO A 76 -5.37 -2.70 14.17
N MET A 77 -4.52 -2.94 13.17
CA MET A 77 -4.43 -2.12 11.96
C MET A 77 -5.36 -2.67 10.88
N ALA A 78 -5.64 -1.84 9.87
CA ALA A 78 -6.30 -2.31 8.67
C ALA A 78 -5.42 -3.37 7.99
N SER A 79 -6.04 -4.41 7.44
CA SER A 79 -5.32 -5.37 6.61
C SER A 79 -5.20 -4.82 5.19
N VAL A 80 -4.08 -5.07 4.53
CA VAL A 80 -3.82 -4.58 3.17
C VAL A 80 -3.50 -5.74 2.23
N ALA A 81 -4.13 -5.74 1.06
CA ALA A 81 -3.81 -6.61 -0.07
C ALA A 81 -3.41 -5.75 -1.28
N VAL A 82 -2.46 -6.25 -2.07
CA VAL A 82 -2.11 -5.67 -3.37
C VAL A 82 -2.85 -6.48 -4.43
N ARG A 83 -3.59 -5.78 -5.28
CA ARG A 83 -4.34 -6.38 -6.38
C ARG A 83 -3.87 -5.81 -7.70
N VAL A 84 -3.90 -6.62 -8.74
CA VAL A 84 -3.57 -6.22 -10.12
C VAL A 84 -4.70 -6.68 -11.03
N ILE A 85 -5.22 -5.76 -11.81
CA ILE A 85 -6.16 -6.08 -12.90
C ILE A 85 -5.45 -5.92 -14.25
N ASP A 86 -5.67 -6.87 -15.14
CA ASP A 86 -5.44 -6.69 -16.59
C ASP A 86 -6.72 -6.09 -17.18
N ILE A 87 -6.65 -4.87 -17.73
CA ILE A 87 -7.84 -4.14 -18.20
C ILE A 87 -8.47 -4.79 -19.42
N ASP A 88 -7.66 -5.37 -20.30
CA ASP A 88 -8.14 -6.00 -21.52
C ASP A 88 -8.77 -7.36 -21.23
N ALA A 89 -8.13 -8.15 -20.36
CA ALA A 89 -8.64 -9.46 -19.98
C ALA A 89 -9.73 -9.41 -18.89
N GLY A 90 -9.86 -8.28 -18.18
CA GLY A 90 -10.74 -8.14 -17.01
C GLY A 90 -10.34 -9.01 -15.82
N ASN A 91 -9.12 -9.57 -15.83
CA ASN A 91 -8.66 -10.51 -14.80
C ASN A 91 -8.07 -9.76 -13.61
N ASP A 92 -8.81 -9.73 -12.51
CA ASP A 92 -8.40 -9.12 -11.24
C ASP A 92 -7.89 -10.20 -10.28
N ARG A 93 -6.63 -10.06 -9.85
CA ARG A 93 -5.97 -11.01 -8.96
C ARG A 93 -5.33 -10.32 -7.77
N GLN A 94 -5.31 -11.01 -6.64
CA GLN A 94 -4.50 -10.62 -5.50
C GLN A 94 -3.08 -11.15 -5.67
N ILE A 95 -2.08 -10.32 -5.38
CA ILE A 95 -0.68 -10.73 -5.34
C ILE A 95 -0.39 -11.42 -4.00
N ASP A 96 0.22 -12.60 -4.08
CA ASP A 96 0.71 -13.31 -2.89
C ASP A 96 2.07 -12.74 -2.45
N LEU A 97 2.10 -12.18 -1.24
CA LEU A 97 3.34 -11.66 -0.64
C LEU A 97 3.96 -12.65 0.37
N GLY A 98 3.50 -13.91 0.40
CA GLY A 98 4.08 -14.99 1.20
C GLY A 98 4.18 -14.64 2.69
N ASP A 99 5.40 -14.59 3.21
CA ASP A 99 5.69 -14.38 4.65
C ASP A 99 5.38 -12.97 5.16
N TRP A 100 4.81 -12.10 4.32
CA TRP A 100 4.28 -10.80 4.69
C TRP A 100 2.77 -10.91 4.95
N PRO A 101 2.29 -11.19 6.17
CA PRO A 101 0.87 -11.39 6.42
C PRO A 101 0.08 -10.07 6.28
N ALA A 102 -1.13 -10.15 5.74
CA ALA A 102 -1.94 -8.98 5.38
C ALA A 102 -2.26 -8.03 6.54
N ASN A 103 -2.29 -8.53 7.77
CA ASN A 103 -2.61 -7.80 8.99
C ASN A 103 -1.37 -7.25 9.73
N ASP A 104 -0.15 -7.53 9.25
CA ASP A 104 1.10 -7.09 9.90
C ASP A 104 2.12 -6.47 8.92
N ARG A 105 1.73 -6.30 7.66
CA ARG A 105 2.53 -5.65 6.62
C ARG A 105 2.06 -4.22 6.35
N LEU A 106 2.98 -3.40 5.86
CA LEU A 106 2.71 -2.10 5.27
C LEU A 106 3.22 -2.12 3.82
N ILE A 107 2.46 -1.51 2.91
CA ILE A 107 2.89 -1.29 1.53
C ILE A 107 3.40 0.15 1.44
N GLY A 108 4.71 0.33 1.56
CA GLY A 108 5.34 1.66 1.62
C GLY A 108 5.24 2.40 0.30
N ARG A 109 5.56 1.73 -0.81
CA ARG A 109 5.47 2.27 -2.17
C ARG A 109 5.05 1.20 -3.15
N VAL A 110 4.32 1.64 -4.17
CA VAL A 110 3.95 0.86 -5.34
C VAL A 110 4.38 1.63 -6.57
N SER A 111 5.10 0.97 -7.47
CA SER A 111 5.55 1.53 -8.74
C SER A 111 5.61 0.45 -9.79
N TRP A 112 5.96 0.85 -11.01
CA TRP A 112 6.17 -0.06 -12.12
C TRP A 112 7.57 0.15 -12.69
N SER A 113 8.22 -0.93 -13.05
CA SER A 113 9.44 -0.88 -13.86
C SER A 113 9.12 -0.45 -15.31
N PRO A 114 10.12 0.01 -16.08
CA PRO A 114 9.94 0.28 -17.51
C PRO A 114 9.48 -0.94 -18.33
N GLN A 115 9.69 -2.16 -17.82
CA GLN A 115 9.28 -3.43 -18.43
C GLN A 115 7.88 -3.88 -17.97
N ASN A 116 7.07 -2.98 -17.41
CA ASN A 116 5.72 -3.25 -16.90
C ASN A 116 5.68 -4.32 -15.78
N GLN A 117 6.79 -4.58 -15.09
CA GLN A 117 6.77 -5.37 -13.85
C GLN A 117 6.33 -4.50 -12.68
N LEU A 118 5.49 -5.04 -11.80
CA LEU A 118 5.05 -4.38 -10.58
C LEU A 118 6.20 -4.36 -9.57
N VAL A 119 6.42 -3.22 -8.92
CA VAL A 119 7.47 -3.04 -7.91
C VAL A 119 6.83 -2.63 -6.60
N LEU A 120 7.10 -3.38 -5.53
CA LEU A 120 6.52 -3.15 -4.21
C LEU A 120 7.61 -2.98 -3.17
N GLN A 121 7.49 -1.95 -2.34
CA GLN A 121 8.21 -1.85 -1.08
C GLN A 121 7.29 -2.35 0.03
N VAL A 122 7.64 -3.46 0.67
CA VAL A 122 6.86 -4.07 1.75
C VAL A 122 7.64 -3.97 3.04
N LEU A 123 7.00 -3.49 4.11
CA LEU A 123 7.60 -3.35 5.43
C LEU A 123 6.82 -4.17 6.46
N ASN A 124 7.49 -4.57 7.54
CA ASN A 124 6.79 -5.09 8.71
C ASN A 124 6.16 -3.93 9.49
N ARG A 125 5.19 -4.25 10.34
CA ARG A 125 4.51 -3.28 11.21
C ARG A 125 5.46 -2.48 12.11
N VAL A 126 6.57 -3.10 12.56
CA VAL A 126 7.60 -2.44 13.40
C VAL A 126 8.47 -1.48 12.58
N GLN A 127 8.41 -1.55 11.24
CA GLN A 127 9.17 -0.72 10.30
C GLN A 127 10.68 -0.84 10.46
N ASN A 128 11.17 -2.02 10.87
CA ASN A 128 12.60 -2.29 11.02
C ASN A 128 13.10 -3.35 10.04
N ARG A 129 12.21 -3.94 9.23
CA ARG A 129 12.53 -4.82 8.11
C ARG A 129 11.69 -4.44 6.90
N GLN A 130 12.33 -4.31 5.75
CA GLN A 130 11.66 -4.12 4.48
C GLN A 130 12.23 -5.01 3.38
N GLU A 131 11.43 -5.18 2.33
CA GLU A 131 11.81 -5.90 1.13
C GLU A 131 11.28 -5.17 -0.10
N LEU A 132 12.16 -5.00 -1.08
CA LEU A 132 11.81 -4.50 -2.41
C LEU A 132 11.57 -5.70 -3.31
N LEU A 133 10.32 -5.85 -3.77
CA LEU A 133 9.86 -6.95 -4.61
C LEU A 133 9.62 -6.46 -6.03
N VAL A 134 9.98 -7.27 -7.00
CA VAL A 134 9.51 -7.18 -8.39
C VAL A 134 8.58 -8.34 -8.67
N ILE A 135 7.44 -8.06 -9.28
CA ILE A 135 6.39 -9.03 -9.55
C ILE A 135 5.99 -8.94 -11.02
N ASP A 136 5.95 -10.09 -11.68
CA ASP A 136 5.35 -10.22 -13.00
C ASP A 136 3.82 -10.14 -12.87
N PRO A 137 3.15 -9.16 -13.51
CA PRO A 137 1.70 -9.00 -13.41
C PRO A 137 0.91 -10.12 -14.09
N GLU A 138 1.48 -10.84 -15.06
CA GLU A 138 0.85 -11.95 -15.77
C GLU A 138 0.95 -13.26 -15.01
N THR A 139 2.11 -13.56 -14.44
CA THR A 139 2.36 -14.85 -13.78
C THR A 139 2.25 -14.79 -12.26
N SER A 140 2.24 -13.57 -11.68
CA SER A 140 2.36 -13.32 -10.24
C SER A 140 3.65 -13.89 -9.63
N GLN A 141 4.64 -14.25 -10.46
CA GLN A 141 5.96 -14.61 -9.96
C GLN A 141 6.61 -13.39 -9.31
N ARG A 142 7.10 -13.60 -8.09
CA ARG A 142 7.79 -12.58 -7.30
C ARG A 142 9.29 -12.85 -7.25
N GLN A 143 10.06 -11.80 -7.28
CA GLN A 143 11.49 -11.82 -7.05
C GLN A 143 11.85 -10.74 -6.02
N SER A 144 12.69 -11.11 -5.05
CA SER A 144 13.29 -10.15 -4.11
C SER A 144 14.47 -9.45 -4.80
N LEU A 145 14.45 -8.12 -4.82
CA LEU A 145 15.57 -7.31 -5.27
C LEU A 145 16.53 -6.98 -4.12
N LEU A 146 15.96 -6.66 -2.95
CA LEU A 146 16.70 -6.19 -1.79
C LEU A 146 15.89 -6.46 -0.51
N ILE A 147 16.60 -6.84 0.55
CA ILE A 147 16.06 -6.90 1.91
C ILE A 147 16.93 -5.99 2.78
N GLU A 148 16.28 -5.12 3.56
CA GLU A 148 16.94 -4.25 4.51
C GLU A 148 16.38 -4.49 5.91
N GLN A 149 17.26 -4.48 6.90
CA GLN A 149 16.90 -4.67 8.30
C GLN A 149 17.81 -3.84 9.20
N THR A 150 17.22 -3.26 10.25
CA THR A 150 17.91 -2.39 11.21
C THR A 150 17.42 -2.66 12.63
N ASP A 151 18.22 -2.26 13.62
CA ASP A 151 17.80 -2.22 15.03
C ASP A 151 16.96 -0.96 15.35
N GLY A 152 16.95 0.02 14.45
CA GLY A 152 16.14 1.23 14.52
C GLY A 152 14.83 1.12 13.72
N PHE A 153 14.54 2.13 12.92
CA PHE A 153 13.42 2.18 11.99
C PHE A 153 13.92 2.55 10.58
N LEU A 154 13.15 2.16 9.56
CA LEU A 154 13.41 2.42 8.15
C LEU A 154 12.49 3.55 7.66
N GLU A 155 13.08 4.55 7.02
CA GLU A 155 12.31 5.62 6.38
C GLU A 155 11.85 5.22 4.97
N ILE A 156 10.67 5.68 4.57
CA ILE A 156 10.17 5.47 3.21
C ILE A 156 10.67 6.60 2.31
N ARG A 157 11.76 6.34 1.58
CA ARG A 157 12.48 7.35 0.77
C ARG A 157 12.01 7.47 -0.68
N GLY A 158 11.03 6.68 -1.12
CA GLY A 158 10.47 6.73 -2.47
C GLY A 158 10.55 5.40 -3.20
N THR A 159 10.35 5.43 -4.51
CA THR A 159 10.41 4.27 -5.40
C THR A 159 11.82 4.15 -6.00
N PRO A 160 12.27 2.94 -6.38
CA PRO A 160 13.54 2.81 -7.09
C PRO A 160 13.52 3.55 -8.43
N GLU A 161 14.66 4.11 -8.83
CA GLU A 161 14.86 4.69 -10.15
C GLU A 161 15.51 3.66 -11.07
N PHE A 162 14.79 3.21 -12.11
CA PHE A 162 15.30 2.23 -13.05
C PHE A 162 16.14 2.88 -14.15
N LEU A 163 17.30 2.28 -14.41
CA LEU A 163 18.23 2.66 -15.47
C LEU A 163 17.89 1.95 -16.77
N SER A 164 18.36 2.48 -17.90
CA SER A 164 18.06 1.94 -19.24
C SER A 164 18.60 0.52 -19.47
N ASN A 165 19.59 0.10 -18.69
CA ASN A 165 20.18 -1.25 -18.76
C ASN A 165 19.47 -2.27 -17.85
N GLY A 166 18.43 -1.87 -17.12
CA GLY A 166 17.68 -2.74 -16.21
C GLY A 166 18.16 -2.72 -14.76
N ASP A 167 19.28 -2.05 -14.46
CA ASP A 167 19.71 -1.79 -13.09
C ASP A 167 18.80 -0.75 -12.42
N PHE A 168 18.92 -0.58 -11.11
CA PHE A 168 18.16 0.43 -10.36
C PHE A 168 18.99 1.14 -9.31
N LEU A 169 18.61 2.38 -9.00
CA LEU A 169 19.09 3.13 -7.86
C LEU A 169 18.08 3.04 -6.71
N TRP A 170 18.58 2.81 -5.50
CA TRP A 170 17.79 2.74 -4.27
C TRP A 170 18.41 3.63 -3.21
N LEU A 171 17.58 4.46 -2.58
CA LEU A 171 17.99 5.30 -1.45
C LEU A 171 17.80 4.52 -0.16
N SER A 172 18.92 4.22 0.50
CA SER A 172 18.98 3.50 1.78
C SER A 172 19.46 4.39 2.91
N ASP A 173 19.09 4.04 4.14
CA ASP A 173 19.59 4.63 5.38
C ASP A 173 20.51 3.68 6.16
N LEU A 174 20.84 2.52 5.59
CA LEU A 174 21.76 1.53 6.17
C LEU A 174 23.20 1.71 5.70
#